data_AF-A0A916RMB7-F1
#
_entry.id   AF-A0A916RMB7-F1
#
_cell.length_a   1.000
_cell.length_b   1.000
_cell.length_c   1.000
_cell.angle_alpha   90.00
_cell.angle_beta   90.00
_cell.angle_gamma   90.00
#
_symmetry.space_group_name_H-M   'P 1'
#
loop_
_entity.id
_entity.type
_entity.pdbx_description
1 polymer ?
#
loop_
_entity_poly.entity_id
_entity_poly.type
_entity_poly.pdbx_seq_one_letter_code
_entity_poly.pdbx_strand_id
1 'polypeptide(L)'
;MKRIASLFAVLCLAMTPVLAKADTLTFDNAPTGSTGPYNLTLDGTQSVQLFCMNDQNYIQTGESWGVNVVNGQSFAGSKKNTTGFEYEEEAYIYSVYNGTNASTVQNALWHIFDPSHSASNTLIWSAYNFALGLVGDTGNNAILSEATFYIWNGGDITNQYQCSPPQNFVGDPSPVPEPSSLMLLGSGLMGLAEVVRRKMGRA
;
A
#
# COMPACT_ATOMS: atom_id res chain seq x y z
N MET A 1 -7.79 2.67 -51.97
CA MET A 1 -8.50 3.37 -50.89
C MET A 1 -9.25 2.46 -49.90
N LYS A 2 -9.66 1.22 -50.26
CA LYS A 2 -10.38 0.31 -49.34
C LYS A 2 -9.52 -0.36 -48.24
N ARG A 3 -8.18 -0.40 -48.39
CA ARG A 3 -7.28 -1.06 -47.41
C ARG A 3 -6.91 -0.19 -46.19
N ILE A 4 -7.13 1.12 -46.27
CA ILE A 4 -6.76 2.06 -45.19
C ILE A 4 -7.87 2.14 -44.14
N ALA A 5 -9.14 2.04 -44.55
CA ALA A 5 -10.29 2.02 -43.63
C ALA A 5 -10.28 0.79 -42.69
N SER A 6 -9.73 -0.35 -43.15
CA SER A 6 -9.68 -1.58 -42.35
C SER A 6 -8.62 -1.53 -41.24
N LEU A 7 -7.58 -0.70 -41.37
CA LEU A 7 -6.51 -0.53 -40.37
C LEU A 7 -6.95 0.34 -39.19
N PHE A 8 -7.85 1.30 -39.42
CA PHE A 8 -8.39 2.16 -38.35
C PHE A 8 -9.36 1.42 -37.43
N ALA A 9 -10.17 0.50 -37.98
CA ALA A 9 -11.10 -0.31 -37.17
C ALA A 9 -10.38 -1.31 -36.26
N VAL A 10 -9.22 -1.84 -36.69
CA VAL A 10 -8.40 -2.77 -35.88
C VAL A 10 -7.69 -2.03 -34.73
N LEU A 11 -7.26 -0.78 -34.95
CA LEU A 11 -6.59 0.03 -33.93
C LEU A 11 -7.57 0.47 -32.82
N CYS A 12 -8.84 0.73 -33.14
CA CYS A 12 -9.86 1.08 -32.15
C CYS A 12 -10.36 -0.12 -31.32
N LEU A 13 -10.34 -1.35 -31.85
CA LEU A 13 -10.65 -2.55 -31.06
C LEU A 13 -9.51 -2.96 -30.10
N ALA A 14 -8.29 -2.46 -30.31
CA ALA A 14 -7.14 -2.74 -29.43
C ALA A 14 -7.09 -1.82 -28.19
N MET A 15 -7.89 -0.75 -28.16
CA MET A 15 -8.05 0.13 -26.99
C MET A 15 -9.25 -0.32 -26.15
N THR A 16 -9.23 -1.57 -25.67
CA THR A 16 -10.11 -1.91 -24.56
C THR A 16 -9.59 -1.15 -23.34
N PRO A 17 -10.44 -0.38 -22.63
CA PRO A 17 -10.04 0.19 -21.36
C PRO A 17 -9.74 -0.99 -20.44
N VAL A 18 -8.47 -1.19 -20.12
CA VAL A 18 -8.09 -1.99 -18.96
C VAL A 18 -8.68 -1.23 -17.79
N LEU A 19 -9.81 -1.72 -17.27
CA LEU A 19 -10.34 -1.25 -16.00
C LEU A 19 -9.20 -1.34 -15.00
N ALA A 20 -8.79 -0.20 -14.44
CA ALA A 20 -7.85 -0.20 -13.33
C ALA A 20 -8.52 -0.98 -12.20
N LYS A 21 -8.10 -2.24 -12.05
CA LYS A 21 -8.54 -3.08 -10.95
C LYS A 21 -7.90 -2.49 -9.69
N ALA A 22 -8.72 -2.21 -8.66
CA ALA A 22 -8.19 -1.82 -7.37
C ALA A 22 -7.25 -2.90 -6.82
N ASP A 23 -6.20 -2.46 -6.13
CA ASP A 23 -5.25 -3.35 -5.49
C ASP A 23 -6.01 -4.24 -4.49
N THR A 24 -5.65 -5.51 -4.40
CA THR A 24 -6.33 -6.49 -3.54
C THR A 24 -5.36 -7.12 -2.57
N LEU A 25 -5.66 -7.07 -1.28
CA LEU A 25 -4.94 -7.85 -0.27
C LEU A 25 -5.66 -9.17 -0.03
N THR A 26 -4.88 -10.23 0.19
CA THR A 26 -5.36 -11.54 0.63
C THR A 26 -4.59 -11.93 1.87
N PHE A 27 -5.28 -12.28 2.95
CA PHE A 27 -4.63 -12.72 4.17
C PHE A 27 -4.24 -14.19 4.08
N ASP A 28 -2.93 -14.48 4.19
CA ASP A 28 -2.42 -15.84 4.07
C ASP A 28 -2.34 -16.50 5.45
N ASN A 29 -1.59 -15.92 6.38
CA ASN A 29 -1.42 -16.44 7.72
C ASN A 29 -0.77 -15.42 8.66
N ALA A 30 -0.89 -15.66 9.97
CA ALA A 30 -0.19 -14.91 11.00
C ALA A 30 0.91 -15.79 11.63
N PRO A 31 2.17 -15.69 11.17
CA PRO A 31 3.24 -16.62 11.56
C PRO A 31 3.57 -16.57 13.06
N THR A 32 3.28 -15.44 13.69
CA THR A 32 3.55 -15.14 15.11
C THR A 32 2.28 -15.15 15.95
N GLY A 33 1.20 -15.80 15.49
CA GLY A 33 -0.07 -15.90 16.20
C GLY A 33 -0.92 -14.64 16.02
N SER A 34 -1.44 -14.06 17.10
CA SER A 34 -2.21 -12.81 17.03
C SER A 34 -1.33 -11.57 16.84
N THR A 35 -0.02 -11.70 16.95
CA THR A 35 0.91 -10.58 16.82
C THR A 35 1.47 -10.57 15.40
N GLY A 36 1.49 -9.42 14.72
CA GLY A 36 2.15 -9.27 13.42
C GLY A 36 3.68 -9.41 13.48
N PRO A 37 4.38 -9.26 12.34
CA PRO A 37 3.81 -8.98 11.03
C PRO A 37 3.03 -10.17 10.47
N TYR A 38 1.94 -9.86 9.78
CA TYR A 38 1.08 -10.81 9.08
C TYR A 38 1.62 -11.06 7.68
N ASN A 39 1.47 -12.29 7.17
CA ASN A 39 1.77 -12.61 5.78
C ASN A 39 0.51 -12.37 4.94
N LEU A 40 0.62 -11.50 3.94
CA LEU A 40 -0.45 -11.23 2.97
C LEU A 40 0.09 -11.33 1.55
N THR A 41 -0.83 -11.46 0.60
CA THR A 41 -0.55 -11.41 -0.82
C THR A 41 -1.27 -10.23 -1.46
N LEU A 42 -0.51 -9.30 -2.03
CA LEU A 42 -0.98 -8.17 -2.83
C LEU A 42 -1.17 -8.59 -4.29
N ASP A 43 -2.36 -8.32 -4.83
CA ASP A 43 -2.80 -8.64 -6.18
C ASP A 43 -2.57 -10.09 -6.61
N GLY A 44 -2.65 -11.01 -5.65
CA GLY A 44 -2.48 -12.45 -5.89
C GLY A 44 -1.07 -12.86 -6.30
N THR A 45 -0.09 -11.95 -6.26
CA THR A 45 1.26 -12.22 -6.79
C THR A 45 2.40 -11.80 -5.87
N GLN A 46 2.27 -10.67 -5.15
CA GLN A 46 3.32 -10.15 -4.31
C GLN A 46 3.08 -10.53 -2.85
N SER A 47 3.97 -11.34 -2.26
CA SER A 47 3.94 -11.57 -0.83
C SER A 47 4.48 -10.34 -0.09
N VAL A 48 3.71 -9.84 0.88
CA VAL A 48 4.03 -8.69 1.72
C VAL A 48 3.89 -9.07 3.19
N GLN A 49 4.73 -8.46 4.05
CA GLN A 49 4.66 -8.60 5.49
C GLN A 49 4.23 -7.28 6.10
N LEU A 50 3.03 -7.24 6.67
CA LEU A 50 2.42 -5.99 7.14
C LEU A 50 1.98 -6.11 8.60
N PHE A 51 1.98 -5.00 9.32
CA PHE A 51 1.41 -4.91 10.65
C PHE A 51 -0.02 -4.42 10.60
N CYS A 52 -0.85 -4.94 11.49
CA CYS A 52 -2.23 -4.49 11.61
C CYS A 52 -2.30 -3.17 12.39
N MET A 53 -3.18 -2.26 11.97
CA MET A 53 -3.34 -0.95 12.60
C MET A 53 -4.36 -0.93 13.76
N ASN A 54 -5.25 -1.93 13.87
CA ASN A 54 -6.26 -2.00 14.94
C ASN A 54 -6.50 -3.45 15.41
N ASP A 55 -6.97 -3.63 16.64
CA ASP A 55 -7.25 -4.95 17.23
C ASP A 55 -8.76 -5.27 17.25
N GLN A 56 -9.59 -4.41 16.65
CA GLN A 56 -11.05 -4.57 16.63
C GLN A 56 -11.58 -5.31 15.41
N ASN A 57 -10.87 -5.24 14.28
CA ASN A 57 -11.27 -5.92 13.06
C ASN A 57 -10.60 -7.29 13.03
N TYR A 58 -11.36 -8.35 12.75
CA TYR A 58 -10.83 -9.71 12.67
C TYR A 58 -10.87 -10.19 11.22
N ILE A 59 -9.83 -10.92 10.82
CA ILE A 59 -9.67 -11.52 9.50
C ILE A 59 -9.37 -13.02 9.62
N GLN A 60 -9.66 -13.78 8.56
CA GLN A 60 -9.36 -15.22 8.49
C GLN A 60 -8.58 -15.60 7.23
N THR A 61 -7.80 -16.67 7.30
CA THR A 61 -6.98 -17.13 6.16
C THR A 61 -7.84 -17.30 4.89
N GLY A 62 -7.33 -16.76 3.78
CA GLY A 62 -7.99 -16.73 2.48
C GLY A 62 -9.02 -15.60 2.31
N GLU A 63 -9.23 -14.78 3.34
CA GLU A 63 -10.02 -13.56 3.22
C GLU A 63 -9.31 -12.53 2.33
N SER A 64 -10.06 -11.87 1.45
CA SER A 64 -9.51 -10.95 0.46
C SER A 64 -10.40 -9.72 0.25
N TRP A 65 -9.81 -8.54 0.16
CA TRP A 65 -10.51 -7.27 0.02
C TRP A 65 -9.72 -6.24 -0.78
N GLY A 66 -10.42 -5.26 -1.35
CA GLY A 66 -9.81 -4.14 -2.06
C GLY A 66 -9.18 -3.12 -1.11
N VAL A 67 -8.01 -2.60 -1.46
CA VAL A 67 -7.30 -1.58 -0.68
C VAL A 67 -6.88 -0.40 -1.53
N ASN A 68 -6.75 0.76 -0.88
CA ASN A 68 -6.00 1.90 -1.38
C ASN A 68 -4.60 1.82 -0.79
N VAL A 69 -3.59 1.67 -1.64
CA VAL A 69 -2.18 1.73 -1.24
C VAL A 69 -1.74 3.20 -1.24
N VAL A 70 -1.43 3.73 -0.06
CA VAL A 70 -1.19 5.15 0.17
C VAL A 70 0.16 5.35 0.84
N ASN A 71 1.02 6.18 0.24
CA ASN A 71 2.29 6.56 0.86
C ASN A 71 2.06 7.48 2.06
N GLY A 72 2.79 7.24 3.16
CA GLY A 72 2.64 7.98 4.40
C GLY A 72 2.89 9.48 4.28
N GLN A 73 3.70 9.91 3.30
CA GLN A 73 3.93 11.33 3.01
C GLN A 73 2.64 12.08 2.66
N SER A 74 1.63 11.40 2.12
CA SER A 74 0.33 12.01 1.84
C SER A 74 -0.44 12.41 3.10
N PHE A 75 -0.07 11.84 4.26
CA PHE A 75 -0.63 12.21 5.55
C PHE A 75 0.14 13.33 6.25
N ALA A 76 1.28 13.78 5.72
CA ALA A 76 2.08 14.85 6.33
C ALA A 76 1.26 16.13 6.56
N GLY A 77 1.19 16.57 7.82
CA GLY A 77 0.51 17.81 8.20
C GLY A 77 -1.01 17.76 8.02
N SER A 78 -1.61 16.56 7.96
CA SER A 78 -3.03 16.37 7.67
C SER A 78 -3.96 16.83 8.80
N LYS A 79 -3.46 16.94 10.04
CA LYS A 79 -4.23 17.52 11.16
C LYS A 79 -3.52 18.73 11.74
N LYS A 80 -3.81 19.89 11.15
CA LYS A 80 -3.22 21.17 11.55
C LYS A 80 -3.63 21.66 12.94
N ASN A 81 -4.63 21.07 13.63
CA ASN A 81 -5.16 21.59 14.90
C ASN A 81 -5.88 20.57 15.82
N THR A 82 -5.74 19.24 15.67
CA THR A 82 -6.44 18.26 16.53
C THR A 82 -5.60 17.02 16.84
N THR A 83 -5.95 16.34 17.94
CA THR A 83 -5.38 15.09 18.49
C THR A 83 -5.57 13.87 17.58
N GLY A 84 -5.19 13.95 16.32
CA GLY A 84 -5.39 12.85 15.37
C GLY A 84 -4.22 12.72 14.40
N PHE A 85 -3.06 12.42 14.97
CA PHE A 85 -1.86 12.15 14.19
C PHE A 85 -1.68 10.66 13.95
N GLU A 86 -2.78 9.91 13.87
CA GLU A 86 -2.74 8.45 13.98
C GLU A 86 -1.82 7.86 12.90
N TYR A 87 -1.89 8.35 11.66
CA TYR A 87 -1.02 7.87 10.58
C TYR A 87 0.44 8.29 10.75
N GLU A 88 0.71 9.50 11.24
CA GLU A 88 2.08 9.93 11.54
C GLU A 88 2.68 9.15 12.72
N GLU A 89 1.89 8.83 13.73
CA GLU A 89 2.26 8.02 14.89
C GLU A 89 2.52 6.57 14.48
N GLU A 90 1.64 5.96 13.67
CA GLU A 90 1.82 4.62 13.10
C GLU A 90 3.10 4.53 12.27
N ALA A 91 3.36 5.52 11.40
CA ALA A 91 4.57 5.57 10.58
C ALA A 91 5.83 5.60 11.46
N TYR A 92 5.81 6.38 12.55
CA TYR A 92 6.90 6.39 13.51
C TYR A 92 7.06 5.04 14.21
N ILE A 93 5.98 4.44 14.71
CA ILE A 93 6.02 3.16 15.41
C ILE A 93 6.52 2.04 14.47
N TYR A 94 6.09 2.06 13.21
CA TYR A 94 6.60 1.15 12.19
C TYR A 94 8.11 1.36 11.94
N SER A 95 8.58 2.61 11.87
CA SER A 95 9.99 2.94 11.61
C SER A 95 10.97 2.41 12.67
N VAL A 96 10.50 2.14 13.90
CA VAL A 96 11.34 1.57 14.97
C VAL A 96 11.37 0.03 14.95
N TYR A 97 10.67 -0.60 14.01
CA TYR A 97 10.74 -2.04 13.80
C TYR A 97 12.14 -2.45 13.34
N ASN A 98 12.73 -3.44 14.01
CA ASN A 98 14.10 -3.91 13.75
C ASN A 98 14.19 -5.40 13.42
N GLY A 99 13.07 -6.06 13.13
CA GLY A 99 13.01 -7.50 12.87
C GLY A 99 12.87 -8.38 14.12
N THR A 100 13.14 -7.85 15.32
CA THR A 100 13.12 -8.63 16.58
C THR A 100 12.10 -8.15 17.60
N ASN A 101 11.61 -6.90 17.46
CA ASN A 101 10.68 -6.25 18.38
C ASN A 101 9.21 -6.26 17.90
N ALA A 102 8.82 -7.24 17.07
CA ALA A 102 7.52 -7.29 16.40
C ALA A 102 6.34 -7.13 17.38
N SER A 103 6.37 -7.80 18.55
CA SER A 103 5.30 -7.68 19.55
C SER A 103 5.19 -6.29 20.16
N THR A 104 6.31 -5.62 20.39
CA THR A 104 6.31 -4.26 20.92
C THR A 104 5.72 -3.29 19.90
N VAL A 105 6.10 -3.47 18.62
CA VAL A 105 5.58 -2.66 17.50
C VAL A 105 4.09 -2.90 17.32
N GLN A 106 3.65 -4.16 17.16
CA GLN A 106 2.24 -4.50 16.93
C GLN A 106 1.32 -3.97 18.05
N ASN A 107 1.71 -4.13 19.32
CA ASN A 107 0.92 -3.61 20.44
C ASN A 107 0.85 -2.08 20.44
N ALA A 108 1.94 -1.40 20.06
CA ALA A 108 1.95 0.04 19.98
C ALA A 108 1.08 0.57 18.83
N LEU A 109 1.09 -0.11 17.67
CA LEU A 109 0.21 0.25 16.55
C LEU A 109 -1.27 0.11 16.94
N TRP A 110 -1.64 -1.03 17.51
CA TRP A 110 -3.00 -1.24 18.01
C TRP A 110 -3.45 -0.16 19.01
N HIS A 111 -2.56 0.31 19.89
CA HIS A 111 -2.90 1.36 20.84
C HIS A 111 -3.28 2.70 20.19
N ILE A 112 -2.76 3.03 19.01
CA ILE A 112 -3.04 4.31 18.34
C ILE A 112 -4.52 4.41 17.97
N PHE A 113 -5.08 3.35 17.37
CA PHE A 113 -6.51 3.32 17.01
C PHE A 113 -7.41 2.76 18.11
N ASP A 114 -6.85 1.95 19.03
CA ASP A 114 -7.53 1.35 20.16
C ASP A 114 -6.83 1.71 21.49
N PRO A 115 -7.05 2.91 22.06
CA PRO A 115 -6.36 3.36 23.27
C PRO A 115 -6.59 2.49 24.53
N SER A 116 -7.61 1.62 24.50
CA SER A 116 -7.83 0.60 25.53
C SER A 116 -6.83 -0.56 25.48
N HIS A 117 -6.11 -0.72 24.36
CA HIS A 117 -5.09 -1.75 24.19
C HIS A 117 -3.83 -1.40 24.98
N SER A 118 -3.19 -2.40 25.59
CA SER A 118 -1.99 -2.18 26.40
C SER A 118 -0.75 -2.08 25.53
N ALA A 119 0.01 -0.99 25.65
CA ALA A 119 1.25 -0.76 24.93
C ALA A 119 2.34 -0.09 25.79
N SER A 120 3.55 -0.01 25.24
CA SER A 120 4.66 0.70 25.88
C SER A 120 4.42 2.21 25.86
N ASN A 121 4.14 2.80 27.02
CA ASN A 121 3.94 4.25 27.15
C ASN A 121 5.09 5.07 26.55
N THR A 122 6.34 4.61 26.66
CA THR A 122 7.50 5.32 26.11
C THR A 122 7.45 5.41 24.59
N LEU A 123 7.08 4.31 23.91
CA LEU A 123 7.00 4.29 22.45
C LEU A 123 5.84 5.15 21.94
N ILE A 124 4.69 5.06 22.59
CA ILE A 124 3.52 5.90 22.29
C ILE A 124 3.85 7.39 22.45
N TRP A 125 4.51 7.78 23.56
CA TRP A 125 4.92 9.16 23.76
C TRP A 125 5.92 9.66 22.72
N SER A 126 6.86 8.81 22.28
CA SER A 126 7.79 9.17 21.21
C SER A 126 7.08 9.37 19.87
N ALA A 127 6.11 8.52 19.54
CA ALA A 127 5.29 8.64 18.34
C ALA A 127 4.48 9.95 18.35
N TYR A 128 3.83 10.25 19.47
CA TYR A 128 3.08 11.49 19.66
C TYR A 128 3.98 12.74 19.50
N ASN A 129 5.16 12.74 20.13
CA ASN A 129 6.10 13.86 20.02
C ASN A 129 6.67 14.03 18.60
N PHE A 130 6.92 12.92 17.90
CA PHE A 130 7.29 12.95 16.49
C PHE A 130 6.21 13.63 15.67
N ALA A 131 4.97 13.19 15.81
CA ALA A 131 3.87 13.74 15.05
C ALA A 131 3.58 15.22 15.36
N LEU A 132 3.67 15.61 16.64
CA LEU A 132 3.61 17.02 17.03
C LEU A 132 4.69 17.86 16.34
N GLY A 133 5.89 17.31 16.15
CA GLY A 133 6.98 17.96 15.43
C GLY A 133 6.69 18.22 13.95
N LEU A 134 5.71 17.52 13.36
CA LEU A 134 5.29 17.68 11.95
C LEU A 134 4.16 18.69 11.79
N VAL A 135 3.61 19.24 12.87
CA VAL A 135 2.50 20.21 12.78
C VAL A 135 2.97 21.48 12.06
N GLY A 136 2.37 21.73 10.89
CA GLY A 136 2.73 22.86 10.04
C GLY A 136 3.97 22.63 9.17
N ASP A 137 4.61 21.46 9.27
CA ASP A 137 5.62 21.03 8.32
C ASP A 137 4.93 20.54 7.03
N THR A 138 5.36 21.06 5.89
CA THR A 138 4.90 20.65 4.55
C THR A 138 6.04 20.06 3.72
N GLY A 139 7.19 19.80 4.36
CA GLY A 139 8.34 19.17 3.74
C GLY A 139 8.18 17.66 3.59
N ASN A 140 9.10 17.07 2.83
CA ASN A 140 9.23 15.62 2.78
C ASN A 140 9.86 15.13 4.09
N ASN A 141 9.26 14.11 4.69
CA ASN A 141 9.74 13.46 5.89
C ASN A 141 10.12 12.01 5.57
N ALA A 142 11.35 11.62 5.90
CA ALA A 142 11.87 10.28 5.59
C ALA A 142 11.00 9.16 6.19
N ILE A 143 10.64 9.27 7.48
CA ILE A 143 9.83 8.28 8.19
C ILE A 143 8.46 8.12 7.52
N LEU A 144 7.79 9.22 7.17
CA LEU A 144 6.51 9.16 6.47
C LEU A 144 6.65 8.59 5.05
N SER A 145 7.71 8.95 4.33
CA SER A 145 7.92 8.49 2.96
C SER A 145 8.23 6.99 2.86
N GLU A 146 8.77 6.40 3.92
CA GLU A 146 9.09 4.97 4.03
C GLU A 146 7.89 4.13 4.53
N ALA A 147 6.87 4.76 5.10
CA ALA A 147 5.64 4.09 5.50
C ALA A 147 4.66 3.98 4.32
N THR A 148 4.11 2.79 4.11
CA THR A 148 3.00 2.56 3.18
C THR A 148 1.80 2.01 3.94
N PHE A 149 0.64 2.60 3.69
CA PHE A 149 -0.63 2.26 4.30
C PHE A 149 -1.54 1.54 3.30
N TYR A 150 -2.16 0.47 3.76
CA TYR A 150 -3.12 -0.33 3.00
C TYR A 150 -4.48 -0.17 3.66
N ILE A 151 -5.29 0.73 3.12
CA ILE A 151 -6.57 1.12 3.71
C ILE A 151 -7.69 0.47 2.93
N TRP A 152 -8.57 -0.28 3.59
CA TRP A 152 -9.75 -0.87 2.95
C TRP A 152 -10.56 0.21 2.23
N ASN A 153 -10.86 -0.04 0.96
CA ASN A 153 -11.49 0.96 0.09
C ASN A 153 -13.03 0.94 0.14
N GLY A 154 -13.62 0.14 1.04
CA GLY A 154 -15.08 -0.02 1.15
C GLY A 154 -15.68 -0.99 0.13
N GLY A 155 -14.86 -1.67 -0.68
CA GLY A 155 -15.30 -2.66 -1.66
C GLY A 155 -15.65 -4.02 -1.06
N ASP A 156 -16.08 -4.93 -1.94
CA ASP A 156 -16.49 -6.29 -1.59
C ASP A 156 -15.36 -7.08 -0.92
N ILE A 157 -15.77 -8.00 -0.04
CA ILE A 157 -14.88 -8.87 0.74
C ILE A 157 -15.18 -10.31 0.37
N THR A 158 -14.16 -11.05 -0.02
CA THR A 158 -14.25 -12.48 -0.30
C THR A 158 -13.86 -13.27 0.94
N ASN A 159 -14.63 -14.30 1.27
CA ASN A 159 -14.38 -15.17 2.44
C ASN A 159 -14.28 -14.40 3.77
N GLN A 160 -15.18 -13.43 3.96
CA GLN A 160 -15.20 -12.53 5.11
C GLN A 160 -15.36 -13.28 6.45
N TYR A 161 -14.58 -12.91 7.46
CA TYR A 161 -14.74 -13.39 8.82
C TYR A 161 -15.97 -12.78 9.50
N GLN A 162 -17.00 -13.59 9.80
CA GLN A 162 -18.15 -13.25 10.67
C GLN A 162 -18.81 -11.87 10.43
N CYS A 163 -18.79 -11.35 9.19
CA CYS A 163 -19.26 -10.00 8.85
C CYS A 163 -18.45 -8.84 9.48
N SER A 164 -17.25 -9.10 10.00
CA SER A 164 -16.30 -8.07 10.44
C SER A 164 -15.77 -7.29 9.24
N PRO A 165 -15.66 -5.95 9.31
CA PRO A 165 -14.90 -5.23 8.29
C PRO A 165 -13.43 -5.71 8.28
N PRO A 166 -12.73 -5.61 7.13
CA PRO A 166 -11.33 -6.04 7.03
C PRO A 166 -10.40 -5.16 7.86
N GLN A 167 -9.20 -5.66 8.11
CA GLN A 167 -8.14 -4.89 8.78
C GLN A 167 -7.44 -3.91 7.81
N ASN A 168 -6.99 -2.78 8.36
CA ASN A 168 -6.04 -1.88 7.71
C ASN A 168 -4.63 -2.22 8.14
N PHE A 169 -3.67 -1.98 7.26
CA PHE A 169 -2.28 -2.38 7.48
C PHE A 169 -1.29 -1.26 7.21
N VAL A 170 -0.15 -1.33 7.89
CA VAL A 170 1.03 -0.52 7.64
C VAL A 170 2.24 -1.43 7.44
N GLY A 171 3.09 -1.09 6.48
CA GLY A 171 4.31 -1.81 6.23
C GLY A 171 4.90 -1.44 4.88
N ASP A 172 6.13 -1.82 4.65
CA ASP A 172 6.74 -1.67 3.33
C ASP A 172 6.24 -2.81 2.43
N PRO A 173 5.69 -2.53 1.23
CA PRO A 173 5.73 -3.50 0.15
C PRO A 173 7.22 -3.72 -0.14
N SER A 174 7.85 -4.68 0.56
CA SER A 174 9.20 -5.19 0.27
C SER A 174 9.59 -4.91 -1.18
N PRO A 175 10.78 -4.36 -1.49
CA PRO A 175 11.11 -3.77 -2.78
C PRO A 175 11.01 -4.80 -3.90
N VAL A 176 9.80 -4.99 -4.41
CA VAL A 176 9.51 -5.73 -5.62
C VAL A 176 9.38 -4.64 -6.67
N PRO A 177 10.27 -4.60 -7.67
CA PRO A 177 10.32 -3.52 -8.64
C PRO A 177 8.95 -3.29 -9.23
N GLU A 178 8.44 -2.06 -9.06
CA GLU A 178 7.20 -1.65 -9.69
C GLU A 178 7.25 -2.00 -11.20
N PRO A 179 6.17 -2.53 -11.79
CA PRO A 179 6.10 -2.89 -13.21
C PRO A 179 6.20 -1.69 -14.15
N SER A 180 6.40 -0.48 -13.62
CA SER A 180 6.81 0.74 -14.34
C SER A 180 8.01 0.50 -15.25
N SER A 181 8.93 -0.40 -14.89
CA SER A 181 10.05 -0.81 -15.76
C SER A 181 9.58 -1.57 -17.00
N LEU A 182 8.56 -2.42 -16.92
CA LEU A 182 7.98 -3.11 -18.08
C LEU A 182 7.21 -2.17 -18.99
N MET A 183 6.53 -1.17 -18.43
CA MET A 183 5.82 -0.15 -19.22
C MET A 183 6.80 0.81 -19.92
N LEU A 184 7.87 1.23 -19.24
CA LEU A 184 8.92 2.06 -19.82
C LEU A 184 9.77 1.27 -20.84
N LEU A 185 10.07 -0.01 -20.57
CA LEU A 185 10.74 -0.92 -21.51
C LEU A 185 9.86 -1.20 -22.74
N GLY A 186 8.56 -1.41 -22.54
CA GLY A 186 7.57 -1.63 -23.60
C GLY A 186 7.41 -0.42 -24.51
N SER A 187 7.30 0.78 -23.94
CA SER A 187 7.24 2.04 -24.71
C SER A 187 8.59 2.37 -25.37
N GLY A 188 9.71 2.07 -24.72
CA GLY A 188 11.06 2.22 -25.28
C GLY A 188 11.30 1.32 -26.51
N LEU A 189 10.89 0.05 -26.44
CA LEU A 189 10.96 -0.90 -27.56
C LEU A 189 10.07 -0.48 -28.74
N MET A 190 8.86 0.04 -28.47
CA MET A 190 8.00 0.58 -29.52
C MET A 190 8.59 1.84 -30.18
N GLY A 191 9.21 2.73 -29.39
CA GLY A 191 9.91 3.90 -29.92
C GLY A 191 11.10 3.54 -30.82
N LEU A 192 11.90 2.54 -30.42
CA LEU A 192 13.05 2.04 -31.21
C LEU A 192 12.61 1.36 -32.50
N ALA A 193 11.53 0.57 -32.47
CA ALA A 193 10.97 -0.08 -33.64
C ALA A 193 10.55 0.93 -34.72
N GLU A 194 10.01 2.08 -34.30
CA GLU A 194 9.61 3.14 -35.23
C GLU A 194 10.81 3.86 -35.87
N VAL A 195 11.90 4.05 -35.13
CA VAL A 195 13.14 4.63 -35.67
C VAL A 195 13.79 3.69 -36.70
N VAL A 196 13.83 2.38 -36.43
CA VAL A 196 14.36 1.37 -37.39
C VAL A 196 13.52 1.35 -38.67
N ARG A 197 12.19 1.39 -38.55
CA ARG A 197 11.28 1.42 -39.70
C ARG A 197 11.51 2.64 -40.59
N ARG A 198 11.73 3.82 -40.01
CA ARG A 198 11.99 5.06 -40.77
C ARG A 198 13.34 5.04 -41.49
N LYS A 199 14.33 4.30 -40.96
CA LYS A 199 15.66 4.19 -41.56
C LYS A 199 15.71 3.17 -42.71
N MET A 200 15.02 2.04 -42.59
CA MET A 200 14.96 1.02 -43.64
C MET A 200 14.05 1.42 -44.82
N GLY A 201 13.05 2.28 -44.61
CA GLY A 201 12.20 2.81 -45.68
C GLY A 201 12.83 3.96 -46.49
N ARG A 202 14.07 4.35 -46.18
CA ARG A 202 14.84 5.39 -46.90
C ARG A 202 16.08 4.82 -47.62
N ALA A 203 16.20 3.49 -47.69
CA ALA A 203 17.22 2.78 -48.49
C ALA A 203 16.59 2.22 -49.76
#